data_AF-A0A3D1PBI2-F1
#
_entry.id   AF-A0A3D1PBI2-F1
#
_cell.length_a   1.000
_cell.length_b   1.000
_cell.length_c   1.000
_cell.angle_alpha   90.00
_cell.angle_beta   90.00
_cell.angle_gamma   90.00
#
_symmetry.space_group_name_H-M   'P 1'
#
loop_
_entity.id
_entity.type
_entity.pdbx_description
1 polymer ?
#
loop_
_entity_poly.entity_id
_entity_poly.type
_entity_poly.pdbx_seq_one_letter_code
_entity_poly.pdbx_strand_id
1 'polypeptide(L)'
;MRDLAGRLQAAAIVHQRSNYLEVDLIATAPWNIWQNQPQSIKGAGTALMEELVKESIDLGFVGRLKLYAIPSAKQFYEKIGLEETLEGDWELTPQAAQIFLERQERRRHR
;
A
#
# COMPACT_ATOMS: atom_id res chain seq x y z
N MET A 1 -4.18 3.20 -8.26
CA MET A 1 -3.11 2.92 -9.23
C MET A 1 -3.63 2.43 -10.59
N ARG A 2 -3.37 3.21 -11.65
CA ARG A 2 -3.61 2.85 -13.06
C ARG A 2 -2.29 2.75 -13.82
N ASP A 3 -2.29 2.02 -14.94
CA ASP A 3 -1.14 2.00 -15.86
C ASP A 3 -1.17 3.15 -16.88
N LEU A 4 -0.13 3.21 -17.74
CA LEU A 4 0.02 4.24 -18.77
C LEU A 4 -1.11 4.24 -19.81
N ALA A 5 -1.83 3.13 -19.97
CA ALA A 5 -2.99 3.04 -20.84
C ALA A 5 -4.31 3.30 -20.09
N GLY A 6 -4.24 3.75 -18.83
CA GLY A 6 -5.39 4.07 -17.99
C GLY A 6 -6.11 2.86 -17.40
N ARG A 7 -5.58 1.64 -17.54
CA ARG A 7 -6.23 0.44 -16.98
C ARG A 7 -6.02 0.39 -15.47
N LEU A 8 -7.05 -0.02 -14.74
CA LEU A 8 -6.98 -0.16 -13.28
C LEU A 8 -6.15 -1.40 -12.92
N GLN A 9 -5.09 -1.20 -12.13
CA GLN A 9 -4.13 -2.26 -11.78
C GLN A 9 -4.19 -2.64 -10.30
N ALA A 10 -4.51 -1.67 -9.45
CA ALA A 10 -4.82 -1.88 -8.05
C ALA A 10 -5.76 -0.79 -7.54
N ALA A 11 -6.64 -1.17 -6.61
CA ALA A 11 -7.58 -0.28 -5.94
C ALA A 11 -7.67 -0.61 -4.46
N ALA A 12 -8.07 0.39 -3.68
CA ALA A 12 -8.35 0.25 -2.25
C ALA A 12 -9.65 0.94 -1.88
N ILE A 13 -10.27 0.45 -0.81
CA ILE A 13 -11.30 1.16 -0.05
C ILE A 13 -10.62 1.67 1.22
N VAL A 14 -10.76 2.97 1.48
CA VAL A 14 -10.11 3.63 2.61
C VAL A 14 -11.09 4.48 3.40
N HIS A 15 -10.82 4.62 4.70
CA HIS A 15 -11.59 5.49 5.58
C HIS A 15 -10.66 6.47 6.28
N GLN A 16 -11.01 7.75 6.21
CA GLN A 16 -10.36 8.78 7.00
C GLN A 16 -10.76 8.62 8.46
N ARG A 17 -9.78 8.50 9.35
CA ARG A 17 -9.95 8.51 10.81
C ARG A 17 -9.34 9.77 11.39
N SER A 18 -9.34 9.91 12.71
CA SER A 18 -8.91 11.15 13.38
C SER A 18 -7.43 11.46 13.18
N ASN A 19 -6.57 10.44 13.05
CA ASN A 19 -5.12 10.61 12.95
C ASN A 19 -4.41 9.52 12.11
N TYR A 20 -5.14 8.80 11.24
CA TYR A 20 -4.60 7.84 10.29
C TYR A 20 -5.59 7.61 9.14
N LEU A 21 -5.08 7.03 8.04
CA LEU A 21 -5.90 6.51 6.96
C LEU A 21 -6.06 5.00 7.14
N GLU A 22 -7.31 4.54 7.35
CA GLU A 22 -7.63 3.13 7.44
C GLU A 22 -7.75 2.53 6.05
N VAL A 23 -7.14 1.36 5.82
CA VAL A 23 -7.27 0.59 4.59
C VAL A 23 -8.15 -0.62 4.88
N ASP A 24 -9.41 -0.54 4.47
CA ASP A 24 -10.40 -1.61 4.66
C ASP A 24 -10.18 -2.75 3.67
N LEU A 25 -9.96 -2.39 2.40
CA LEU A 25 -9.75 -3.36 1.34
C LEU A 25 -8.63 -2.92 0.41
N ILE A 26 -7.80 -3.87 -0.01
CA ILE A 26 -6.87 -3.70 -1.12
C ILE A 26 -7.04 -4.87 -2.10
N ALA A 27 -7.08 -4.53 -3.38
CA ALA A 27 -7.14 -5.52 -4.45
C ALA A 27 -6.18 -5.15 -5.58
N THR A 28 -5.61 -6.17 -6.20
CA THR A 28 -4.84 -6.03 -7.45
C THR A 28 -5.60 -6.72 -8.57
N ALA A 29 -5.44 -6.23 -9.79
CA ALA A 29 -6.10 -6.82 -10.93
C ALA A 29 -5.70 -8.30 -11.12
N PRO A 30 -6.62 -9.21 -11.51
CA PRO A 30 -6.34 -10.64 -11.57
C PRO A 30 -5.13 -11.02 -12.43
N TRP A 31 -4.90 -10.30 -13.53
CA TRP A 31 -3.75 -10.52 -14.41
C TRP A 31 -2.39 -10.24 -13.74
N ASN A 32 -2.35 -9.47 -12.65
CA ASN A 32 -1.12 -9.25 -11.87
C ASN A 32 -0.75 -10.47 -11.02
N ILE A 33 -1.72 -11.36 -10.76
CA ILE A 33 -1.50 -12.61 -10.03
C ILE A 33 -0.94 -13.68 -10.98
N TRP A 34 -1.54 -13.82 -12.17
CA TRP A 34 -1.10 -14.82 -13.15
C TRP A 34 0.21 -14.47 -13.87
N GLN A 35 0.55 -13.19 -13.94
CA GLN A 35 1.81 -12.67 -14.53
C GLN A 35 2.12 -13.18 -15.95
N ASN A 36 1.08 -13.58 -16.69
CA ASN A 36 1.19 -14.18 -18.02
C ASN A 36 0.44 -13.38 -19.09
N GLN A 37 -0.09 -12.21 -18.73
CA GLN A 37 -0.81 -11.33 -19.65
C GLN A 37 0.05 -10.11 -19.99
N PRO A 38 -0.07 -9.54 -21.20
CA PRO A 38 0.63 -8.30 -21.56
C PRO A 38 0.29 -7.10 -20.66
N GLN A 39 -0.85 -7.15 -19.95
CA GLN A 39 -1.28 -6.07 -19.05
C GLN A 39 -0.73 -6.21 -17.62
N SER A 40 -0.01 -7.31 -17.32
CA SER A 40 0.53 -7.60 -16.00
C SER A 40 1.59 -6.58 -15.58
N ILE A 41 1.39 -5.96 -14.42
CA ILE A 41 2.32 -5.02 -13.82
C ILE A 41 2.75 -5.54 -12.44
N LYS A 42 4.05 -5.82 -12.33
CA LYS A 42 4.67 -6.17 -11.06
C LYS A 42 4.69 -4.95 -10.14
N GLY A 43 4.30 -5.15 -8.89
CA GLY A 43 4.35 -4.10 -7.87
C GLY A 43 3.15 -3.16 -7.85
N ALA A 44 2.06 -3.43 -8.59
CA ALA A 44 0.85 -2.61 -8.58
C ALA A 44 0.29 -2.36 -7.15
N GLY A 45 0.25 -3.39 -6.31
CA GLY A 45 -0.16 -3.26 -4.90
C GLY A 45 0.81 -2.40 -4.07
N THR A 46 2.11 -2.55 -4.27
CA THR A 46 3.12 -1.72 -3.58
C THR A 46 3.04 -0.26 -4.02
N ALA A 47 2.84 0.00 -5.32
CA ALA A 47 2.65 1.35 -5.85
C ALA A 47 1.36 1.99 -5.30
N LEU A 48 0.27 1.22 -5.20
CA LEU A 48 -0.95 1.71 -4.54
C LEU A 48 -0.70 2.06 -3.07
N MET A 49 0.04 1.24 -2.32
CA MET A 49 0.40 1.57 -0.93
C MET A 49 1.25 2.84 -0.84
N GLU A 50 2.12 3.11 -1.83
CA GLU A 50 2.86 4.38 -1.94
C GLU A 50 1.90 5.57 -2.16
N GLU A 51 0.90 5.43 -3.02
CA GLU A 51 -0.16 6.44 -3.20
C GLU A 51 -0.93 6.69 -1.89
N LEU A 52 -1.30 5.63 -1.15
CA LEU A 52 -2.02 5.75 0.13
C LEU A 52 -1.18 6.41 1.23
N VAL A 53 0.13 6.15 1.27
CA VAL A 53 1.02 6.85 2.22
C VAL A 53 1.08 8.34 1.90
N LYS A 54 1.17 8.72 0.63
CA LYS A 54 1.17 10.13 0.21
C LYS A 54 -0.16 10.81 0.54
N GLU A 55 -1.28 10.16 0.25
CA GLU A 55 -2.61 10.64 0.63
C GLU A 55 -2.70 10.86 2.16
N SER A 56 -2.19 9.92 2.96
CA SER A 56 -2.13 10.06 4.42
C SER A 56 -1.28 11.27 4.86
N ILE A 57 -0.17 11.57 4.17
CA ILE A 57 0.62 12.79 4.42
C ILE A 57 -0.17 14.05 4.06
N ASP A 58 -0.82 14.06 2.90
CA ASP A 58 -1.60 15.21 2.40
C ASP A 58 -2.80 15.53 3.30
N LEU A 59 -3.40 14.50 3.92
CA LEU A 59 -4.45 14.64 4.94
C LEU A 59 -3.91 15.08 6.32
N GLY A 60 -2.61 15.23 6.51
CA GLY A 60 -1.98 15.63 7.77
C GLY A 60 -1.73 14.50 8.76
N PHE A 61 -1.87 13.23 8.34
CA PHE A 61 -1.63 12.05 9.18
C PHE A 61 -0.20 11.52 9.10
N VAL A 62 0.73 12.30 8.51
CA VAL A 62 2.17 12.02 8.48
C VAL A 62 2.52 10.61 7.97
N GLY A 63 1.73 10.10 7.01
CA GLY A 63 1.95 8.80 6.38
C GLY A 63 1.43 7.60 7.16
N ARG A 64 0.72 7.84 8.26
CA ARG A 64 0.20 6.80 9.15
C ARG A 64 -0.97 6.05 8.52
N LEU A 65 -0.86 4.73 8.45
CA LEU A 65 -1.89 3.83 7.91
C LEU A 65 -2.24 2.75 8.93
N LYS A 66 -3.49 2.29 8.94
CA LYS A 66 -3.91 1.10 9.70
C LYS A 66 -4.77 0.16 8.86
N LEU A 67 -4.69 -1.14 9.11
CA LEU A 67 -5.52 -2.14 8.43
C LEU A 67 -5.63 -3.44 9.23
N TYR A 68 -6.60 -4.28 8.87
CA TYR A 68 -6.63 -5.68 9.30
C TYR A 68 -6.11 -6.59 8.18
N ALA A 69 -5.10 -7.39 8.50
CA ALA A 69 -4.49 -8.30 7.53
C ALA A 69 -5.05 -9.71 7.65
N ILE A 70 -5.49 -10.28 6.52
CA ILE A 70 -5.71 -11.73 6.44
C ILE A 70 -4.35 -12.46 6.52
N PRO A 71 -4.31 -13.72 7.03
CA PRO A 71 -3.04 -14.44 7.22
C PRO A 71 -2.14 -14.51 5.98
N SER A 72 -2.73 -14.68 4.79
CA SER A 72 -1.99 -14.78 3.52
C SER A 72 -1.36 -13.45 3.08
N ALA A 73 -1.82 -12.31 3.59
CA ALA A 73 -1.35 -10.98 3.22
C ALA A 73 -0.32 -10.40 4.21
N LYS A 74 -0.13 -11.00 5.39
CA LYS A 74 0.79 -10.51 6.44
C LYS A 74 2.19 -10.21 5.89
N GLN A 75 2.79 -11.16 5.18
CA GLN A 75 4.14 -11.00 4.62
C GLN A 75 4.25 -9.85 3.60
N PHE A 76 3.16 -9.49 2.91
CA PHE A 76 3.15 -8.34 2.01
C PHE A 76 3.23 -7.03 2.79
N TYR A 77 2.48 -6.91 3.88
CA TYR A 77 2.46 -5.72 4.73
C TYR A 77 3.75 -5.56 5.55
N GLU A 78 4.31 -6.66 6.08
CA GLU A 78 5.64 -6.67 6.72
C GLU A 78 6.72 -6.13 5.77
N LYS A 79 6.71 -6.57 4.51
CA LYS A 79 7.67 -6.09 3.50
C LYS A 79 7.53 -4.59 3.25
N ILE A 80 6.34 -4.01 3.40
CA ILE A 80 6.12 -2.56 3.30
C ILE A 80 6.70 -1.85 4.51
N GLY A 81 6.56 -2.44 5.70
CA GLY A 81 7.01 -1.89 6.98
C GLY A 81 5.87 -1.75 7.99
N LEU A 82 4.71 -2.37 7.74
CA LEU A 82 3.64 -2.44 8.73
C LEU A 82 4.00 -3.47 9.79
N GLU A 83 3.57 -3.20 11.02
CA GLU A 83 3.76 -4.08 12.17
C GLU A 83 2.40 -4.41 12.81
N GLU A 84 2.21 -5.66 13.23
CA GLU A 84 1.02 -6.10 13.97
C GLU A 84 1.05 -5.48 15.38
N THR A 85 -0.03 -4.84 15.78
CA THR A 85 -0.16 -4.28 17.12
C THR A 85 -0.73 -5.31 18.10
N LEU A 86 -0.78 -4.96 19.39
CA LEU A 86 -1.42 -5.78 20.41
C LEU A 86 -2.94 -5.96 20.20
N GLU A 87 -3.57 -5.07 19.43
CA GLU A 87 -5.01 -5.10 19.12
C GLU A 87 -5.33 -5.95 17.87
N GLY A 88 -4.30 -6.49 17.20
CA GLY A 88 -4.42 -7.34 16.02
C GLY A 88 -4.64 -6.58 14.70
N ASP A 89 -4.72 -5.25 14.74
CA ASP A 89 -4.56 -4.41 13.55
C ASP A 89 -3.07 -4.28 13.20
N TRP A 90 -2.81 -3.79 12.00
CA TRP A 90 -1.47 -3.55 11.47
C TRP A 90 -1.30 -2.07 11.24
N GLU A 91 -0.19 -1.52 11.73
CA GLU A 91 0.09 -0.09 11.66
C GLU A 91 1.35 0.19 10.83
N LEU A 92 1.25 1.14 9.90
CA LEU A 92 2.41 1.81 9.32
C LEU A 92 2.65 3.09 10.12
N THR A 93 3.74 3.11 10.89
CA THR A 93 4.13 4.30 11.66
C THR A 93 4.67 5.41 10.73
N PRO A 94 4.70 6.68 11.17
CA PRO A 94 5.26 7.77 10.36
C PRO A 94 6.72 7.52 9.94
N GLN A 95 7.52 6.94 10.84
CA GLN A 95 8.91 6.58 10.54
C GLN A 95 8.99 5.46 9.49
N ALA A 96 8.18 4.40 9.63
CA ALA A 96 8.14 3.32 8.66
C ALA A 96 7.63 3.80 7.29
N ALA A 97 6.67 4.73 7.27
CA ALA A 97 6.18 5.37 6.05
C ALA A 97 7.29 6.13 5.32
N GLN A 98 8.09 6.92 6.04
CA GLN A 98 9.23 7.63 5.46
C GLN A 98 10.25 6.67 4.84
N ILE A 99 10.64 5.62 5.59
CA ILE A 99 11.56 4.57 5.09
C ILE A 99 10.98 3.89 3.85
N PHE A 100 9.67 3.63 3.84
CA PHE A 100 8.98 3.01 2.72
C PHE A 100 9.04 3.87 1.45
N LEU A 101 8.78 5.17 1.56
CA LEU A 101 8.85 6.13 0.44
C LEU A 101 10.28 6.25 -0.10
N GLU A 102 11.27 6.44 0.76
CA GLU A 102 12.69 6.52 0.35
C GLU A 102 13.13 5.26 -0.39
N ARG A 103 12.65 4.09 0.04
CA ARG A 103 12.92 2.83 -0.64
C ARG A 103 12.27 2.76 -2.02
N GLN A 104 11.07 3.32 -2.21
CA GLN A 104 10.45 3.38 -3.55
C GLN A 104 11.21 4.34 -4.46
N GLU A 105 11.63 5.51 -3.97
CA GLU A 105 12.43 6.47 -4.74
C GLU A 105 13.74 5.84 -5.22
N ARG A 106 14.49 5.18 -4.32
CA ARG A 106 15.73 4.48 -4.69
C ARG A 106 15.52 3.39 -5.75
N ARG A 107 14.36 2.74 -5.79
CA ARG A 107 14.03 1.72 -6.80
C ARG A 107 13.71 2.34 -8.16
N ARG A 108 13.19 3.57 -8.22
CA ARG A 108 12.91 4.27 -9.49
C ARG A 108 14.19 4.79 -10.15
N HIS A 109 15.25 5.01 -9.38
CA HIS A 109 16.55 5.48 -9.87
C HIS A 109 17.58 4.36 -10.12
N ARG A 110 17.16 3.09 -10.10
CA ARG A 110 17.98 1.93 -10.48
C ARG A 110 17.51 1.41 -11.83
#